data_AF-A0A1H4CH56-F1
#
_entry.id   AF-A0A1H4CH56-F1
#
_cell.length_a   1.000
_cell.length_b   1.000
_cell.length_c   1.000
_cell.angle_alpha   90.00
_cell.angle_beta   90.00
_cell.angle_gamma   90.00
#
_symmetry.space_group_name_H-M   'P 1'
#
loop_
_entity.id
_entity.type
_entity.pdbx_description
1 polymer ?
#
loop_
_entity_poly.entity_id
_entity_poly.type
_entity_poly.pdbx_seq_one_letter_code
_entity_poly.pdbx_strand_id
1 'polypeptide(L)'
;MPKCFSVKHRIQHAAIFRRALQNQRDDLLAFAGVLDENLDAIAHTYDVAPELVRATCLLHRKPDTSGAFGQGWNQLFARMGGKFHAVYAAVSDAMKRTPRSSSMVENLNSIIRVCLTKRRHLNGGRTWLGLLQFVFNHRPFVRSRCAERIGRNPKELMSDQPHEHWLTLPGFGPLQPLQT
;
A
#
# COMPACT_ATOMS: atom_id res chain seq x y z
N MET A 1 -41.06 -16.60 -12.14
CA MET A 1 -40.91 -16.67 -10.67
C MET A 1 -39.48 -16.28 -10.28
N PRO A 2 -39.25 -15.11 -9.66
CA PRO A 2 -37.91 -14.69 -9.26
C PRO A 2 -37.52 -15.37 -7.96
N LYS A 3 -36.49 -16.23 -7.99
CA LYS A 3 -35.94 -16.88 -6.81
C LYS A 3 -35.24 -15.85 -5.93
N CYS A 4 -35.72 -15.78 -4.69
CA CYS A 4 -35.23 -14.95 -3.61
C CYS A 4 -33.72 -15.17 -3.37
N PHE A 5 -32.86 -14.22 -3.78
CA PHE A 5 -31.42 -14.24 -3.51
C PHE A 5 -31.17 -14.00 -2.01
N SER A 6 -31.07 -15.11 -1.28
CA SER A 6 -30.88 -15.15 0.18
C SER A 6 -29.65 -14.35 0.62
N VAL A 7 -29.83 -13.54 1.66
CA VAL A 7 -28.83 -12.72 2.36
C VAL A 7 -27.58 -13.54 2.76
N LYS A 8 -27.71 -14.86 2.94
CA LYS A 8 -26.61 -15.79 3.26
C LYS A 8 -25.45 -15.76 2.25
N HIS A 9 -25.73 -15.66 0.95
CA HIS A 9 -24.68 -15.67 -0.08
C HIS A 9 -23.85 -14.37 -0.08
N ARG A 10 -24.45 -13.23 0.29
CA ARG A 10 -23.77 -11.93 0.38
C ARG A 10 -22.75 -11.86 1.53
N ILE A 11 -23.06 -12.51 2.66
CA ILE A 11 -22.21 -12.54 3.86
C ILE A 11 -20.96 -13.41 3.63
N GLN A 12 -21.10 -14.53 2.93
CA GLN A 12 -20.05 -15.52 2.73
C GLN A 12 -18.88 -14.98 1.88
N HIS A 13 -19.17 -14.21 0.83
CA HIS A 13 -18.14 -13.60 -0.02
C HIS A 13 -17.41 -12.43 0.65
N ALA A 14 -18.11 -11.63 1.46
CA ALA A 14 -17.47 -10.60 2.27
C ALA A 14 -16.55 -11.24 3.33
N ALA A 15 -16.92 -12.40 3.87
CA ALA A 15 -16.10 -13.15 4.81
C ALA A 15 -14.82 -13.72 4.16
N ILE A 16 -14.91 -14.24 2.93
CA ILE A 16 -13.73 -14.75 2.20
C ILE A 16 -12.76 -13.62 1.86
N PHE A 17 -13.25 -12.49 1.38
CA PHE A 17 -12.42 -11.32 1.08
C PHE A 17 -11.78 -10.74 2.36
N ARG A 18 -12.55 -10.67 3.45
CA ARG A 18 -12.02 -10.32 4.77
C ARG A 18 -10.92 -11.27 5.21
N ARG A 19 -11.09 -12.58 5.01
CA ARG A 19 -10.07 -13.59 5.33
C ARG A 19 -8.81 -13.43 4.48
N ALA A 20 -8.96 -13.18 3.18
CA ALA A 20 -7.83 -12.94 2.29
C ALA A 20 -7.05 -11.67 2.70
N LEU A 21 -7.75 -10.58 3.02
CA LEU A 21 -7.13 -9.36 3.55
C LEU A 21 -6.53 -9.55 4.94
N GLN A 22 -7.15 -10.36 5.80
CA GLN A 22 -6.59 -10.73 7.11
C GLN A 22 -5.32 -11.57 6.95
N ASN A 23 -5.28 -12.48 5.96
CA ASN A 23 -4.12 -13.31 5.70
C ASN A 23 -2.98 -12.52 5.05
N GLN A 24 -3.30 -11.50 4.25
CA GLN A 24 -2.32 -10.54 3.71
C GLN A 24 -2.03 -9.37 4.65
N ARG A 25 -2.64 -9.34 5.84
CA ARG A 25 -2.44 -8.25 6.81
C ARG A 25 -0.98 -8.11 7.16
N ASP A 26 -0.31 -9.22 7.43
CA ASP A 26 1.07 -9.21 7.89
C ASP A 26 2.01 -8.75 6.77
N ASP A 27 1.77 -9.16 5.51
CA ASP A 27 2.49 -8.64 4.34
C ASP A 27 2.23 -7.14 4.11
N LEU A 28 0.98 -6.70 4.28
CA LEU A 28 0.59 -5.29 4.17
C LEU A 28 1.16 -4.45 5.30
N LEU A 29 1.50 -5.05 6.45
CA LEU A 29 2.13 -4.41 7.60
C LEU A 29 3.65 -4.65 7.67
N ALA A 30 4.22 -5.48 6.79
CA ALA A 30 5.64 -5.81 6.80
C ALA A 30 6.53 -4.57 6.66
N PHE A 31 6.07 -3.53 5.94
CA PHE A 31 6.76 -2.24 5.87
C PHE A 31 6.93 -1.57 7.24
N ALA A 32 6.01 -1.81 8.19
CA ALA A 32 6.11 -1.30 9.55
C ALA A 32 7.19 -2.04 10.34
N GLY A 33 7.35 -3.34 10.11
CA GLY A 33 8.47 -4.13 10.64
C GLY A 33 9.82 -3.60 10.13
N VAL A 34 9.93 -3.36 8.83
CA VAL A 34 11.15 -2.77 8.22
C VAL A 34 11.45 -1.38 8.79
N LEU A 35 10.43 -0.55 9.04
CA LEU A 35 10.64 0.74 9.69
C LEU A 35 11.14 0.56 11.13
N ASP A 36 10.52 -0.33 11.91
CA ASP A 36 10.93 -0.60 13.29
C ASP A 36 12.37 -1.10 13.36
N GLU A 37 12.77 -2.03 12.48
CA GLU A 37 14.17 -2.50 12.38
C GLU A 37 15.14 -1.36 12.05
N ASN A 38 14.77 -0.45 11.15
CA ASN A 38 15.59 0.72 10.83
C ASN A 38 15.71 1.68 12.02
N LEU A 39 14.63 1.88 12.79
CA LEU A 39 14.66 2.72 13.99
C LEU A 39 15.52 2.08 15.10
N ASP A 40 15.44 0.77 15.27
CA ASP A 40 16.28 0.03 16.23
C ASP A 40 17.76 0.07 15.81
N ALA A 41 18.06 -0.04 14.51
CA ALA A 41 19.43 0.14 13.99
C ALA A 41 19.97 1.56 14.25
N ILE A 42 19.13 2.60 14.13
CA ILE A 42 19.50 3.98 14.48
C ILE A 42 19.77 4.10 15.98
N ALA A 43 18.94 3.48 16.83
CA ALA A 43 19.13 3.47 18.28
C ALA A 43 20.50 2.86 18.66
N HIS A 44 20.86 1.73 18.05
CA HIS A 44 22.16 1.10 18.23
C HIS A 44 23.32 1.95 17.70
N THR A 45 23.19 2.55 16.51
CA THR A 45 24.25 3.34 15.87
C THR A 45 24.64 4.58 16.69
N TYR A 46 23.65 5.26 17.25
CA TYR A 46 23.88 6.50 18.02
C TYR A 46 23.99 6.26 19.52
N ASP A 47 23.86 5.02 19.99
CA ASP A 47 23.84 4.65 21.41
C ASP A 47 22.82 5.49 22.18
N VAL A 48 21.56 5.36 21.77
CA VAL A 48 20.40 6.07 22.31
C VAL A 48 19.27 5.07 22.57
N ALA A 49 18.49 5.28 23.63
CA ALA A 49 17.37 4.41 23.94
C ALA A 49 16.34 4.34 22.78
N PRO A 50 15.83 3.14 22.42
CA PRO A 50 14.89 2.97 21.30
C PRO A 50 13.63 3.83 21.42
N GLU A 51 13.13 4.04 22.64
CA GLU A 51 11.97 4.92 22.88
C GLU A 51 12.19 6.37 22.43
N LEU A 52 13.42 6.89 22.48
CA LEU A 52 13.76 8.24 22.05
C LEU A 52 13.76 8.35 20.52
N VAL A 53 14.24 7.32 19.84
CA VAL A 53 14.22 7.23 18.38
C VAL A 53 12.79 7.11 17.87
N ARG A 54 11.96 6.28 18.51
CA ARG A 54 10.52 6.18 18.22
C ARG A 54 9.78 7.50 18.47
N ALA A 55 10.08 8.19 19.57
CA ALA A 55 9.50 9.51 19.84
C ALA A 55 9.93 10.57 18.79
N THR A 56 11.17 10.48 18.30
CA THR A 56 11.67 11.32 17.20
C THR A 56 10.92 11.03 15.89
N CYS A 57 10.65 9.76 15.59
CA CYS A 57 9.82 9.37 14.45
C CYS A 57 8.38 9.93 14.55
N LEU A 58 7.80 9.97 15.75
CA LEU A 58 6.49 10.57 15.97
C LEU A 58 6.49 12.10 15.84
N LEU A 59 7.61 12.75 16.19
CA LEU A 59 7.77 14.20 16.05
C LEU A 59 7.67 14.65 14.58
N HIS A 60 8.27 13.88 13.64
CA HIS A 60 8.17 14.10 12.19
C HIS A 60 6.74 14.07 11.62
N ARG A 61 5.75 13.58 12.39
CA ARG A 61 4.33 13.59 11.99
C ARG A 61 3.60 14.87 12.39
N LYS A 62 4.22 15.71 13.22
CA LYS A 62 3.61 16.96 13.68
C LYS A 62 3.99 18.11 12.72
N PRO A 63 3.10 19.10 12.52
CA PRO A 63 3.47 20.31 11.80
C PRO A 63 4.54 21.08 12.57
N ASP A 64 5.56 21.56 11.87
CA ASP A 64 6.65 22.36 12.44
C ASP A 64 6.14 23.65 13.13
N THR A 65 4.99 24.16 12.70
CA THR A 65 4.32 25.33 13.26
C THR A 65 3.54 25.06 14.55
N SER A 66 3.40 23.80 14.97
CA SER A 66 2.61 23.45 16.15
C SER A 66 3.40 23.59 17.44
N GLY A 67 2.78 24.12 18.50
CA GLY A 67 3.40 24.18 19.83
C GLY A 67 3.82 22.79 20.36
N ALA A 68 3.09 21.74 19.98
CA ALA A 68 3.42 20.36 20.30
C ALA A 68 4.71 19.88 19.62
N PHE A 69 5.05 20.40 18.43
CA PHE A 69 6.33 20.14 17.79
C PHE A 69 7.47 20.79 18.57
N GLY A 70 7.35 22.07 18.90
CA GLY A 70 8.39 22.77 19.68
C GLY A 70 8.63 22.15 21.06
N GLN A 71 7.55 21.77 21.77
CA GLN A 71 7.68 21.07 23.05
C GLN A 71 8.36 19.70 22.91
N GLY A 72 7.94 18.90 21.92
CA GLY A 72 8.55 17.60 21.65
C GLY A 72 10.01 17.70 21.25
N TRP A 73 10.35 18.70 20.43
CA TRP A 73 11.72 19.02 20.04
C TRP A 73 12.60 19.30 21.25
N ASN A 74 12.17 20.20 22.13
CA ASN A 74 12.94 20.58 23.32
C ASN A 74 13.10 19.42 24.31
N GLN A 75 12.05 18.60 24.51
CA GLN A 75 12.12 17.43 25.39
C GLN A 75 13.09 16.38 24.86
N LEU A 76 13.09 16.12 23.55
CA LEU A 76 13.98 15.16 22.93
C LEU A 76 15.42 15.68 22.90
N PHE A 77 15.61 16.96 22.60
CA PHE A 77 16.91 17.61 22.67
C PHE A 77 17.50 17.57 24.09
N ALA A 78 16.70 17.83 25.13
CA ALA A 78 17.15 17.75 26.52
C ALA A 78 17.61 16.32 26.93
N ARG A 79 17.00 15.27 26.36
CA ARG A 79 17.31 13.88 26.68
C ARG A 79 18.47 13.29 25.87
N MET A 80 18.68 13.76 24.63
CA MET A 80 19.72 13.24 23.72
C MET A 80 20.92 14.18 23.55
N GLY A 81 20.78 15.45 23.95
CA GLY A 81 21.79 16.48 23.77
C GLY A 81 22.24 16.61 22.32
N GLY A 82 23.56 16.71 22.12
CA GLY A 82 24.16 16.88 20.79
C GLY A 82 23.87 15.74 19.80
N LYS A 83 23.52 14.53 20.28
CA LYS A 83 23.16 13.40 19.41
C LYS A 83 21.81 13.61 18.71
N PHE A 84 20.94 14.49 19.25
CA PHE A 84 19.58 14.68 18.75
C PHE A 84 19.52 15.03 17.27
N HIS A 85 20.35 15.97 16.80
CA HIS A 85 20.31 16.40 15.40
C HIS A 85 20.68 15.26 14.44
N ALA A 86 21.67 14.44 14.81
CA ALA A 86 22.09 13.30 14.01
C ALA A 86 21.00 12.22 13.96
N VAL A 87 20.37 11.91 15.11
CA VAL A 87 19.23 10.99 15.18
C VAL A 87 18.03 11.52 14.38
N TYR A 88 17.71 12.82 14.49
CA TYR A 88 16.61 13.45 13.76
C TYR A 88 16.78 13.33 12.24
N ALA A 89 18.01 13.57 11.75
CA ALA A 89 18.35 13.42 10.34
C ALA A 89 18.25 11.97 9.87
N ALA A 90 18.84 11.03 10.63
CA ALA A 90 18.81 9.60 10.31
C ALA A 90 17.36 9.06 10.26
N VAL A 91 16.52 9.45 11.23
CA VAL A 91 15.09 9.10 11.25
C VAL A 91 14.37 9.72 10.06
N SER A 92 14.64 10.98 9.71
CA SER A 92 14.06 11.63 8.53
C SER A 92 14.36 10.84 7.24
N ASP A 93 15.59 10.37 7.09
CA ASP A 93 16.01 9.62 5.90
C ASP A 93 15.42 8.21 5.88
N ALA A 94 15.34 7.52 7.02
CA ALA A 94 14.63 6.24 7.13
C ALA A 94 13.14 6.38 6.76
N MET A 95 12.49 7.47 7.20
CA MET A 95 11.09 7.77 6.86
C MET A 95 10.90 8.10 5.38
N LYS A 96 11.85 8.76 4.72
CA LYS A 96 11.79 9.03 3.26
C LYS A 96 11.95 7.76 2.43
N ARG A 97 12.82 6.83 2.87
CA ARG A 97 13.05 5.55 2.20
C ARG A 97 11.89 4.56 2.40
N THR A 98 11.15 4.70 3.50
CA THR A 98 9.97 3.87 3.79
C THR A 98 8.74 4.41 3.07
N PRO A 99 8.12 3.65 2.14
CA PRO A 99 6.93 4.11 1.44
C PRO A 99 5.76 4.32 2.41
N ARG A 100 5.12 5.49 2.34
CA ARG A 100 3.96 5.84 3.19
C ARG A 100 2.77 4.92 2.88
N SER A 101 2.43 4.03 3.83
CA SER A 101 1.34 3.05 3.72
C SER A 101 -0.02 3.64 3.37
N SER A 102 -0.33 4.86 3.83
CA SER A 102 -1.60 5.52 3.50
C SER A 102 -1.81 5.67 1.99
N SER A 103 -0.75 5.96 1.22
CA SER A 103 -0.85 6.10 -0.24
C SER A 103 -1.09 4.76 -0.94
N MET A 104 -0.54 3.67 -0.39
CA MET A 104 -0.71 2.32 -0.91
C MET A 104 -2.12 1.80 -0.61
N VAL A 105 -2.57 1.99 0.64
CA VAL A 105 -3.91 1.62 1.09
C VAL A 105 -4.98 2.45 0.38
N GLU A 106 -4.76 3.76 0.19
CA GLU A 106 -5.67 4.65 -0.53
C GLU A 106 -5.77 4.31 -2.03
N ASN A 107 -4.63 4.00 -2.68
CA ASN A 107 -4.62 3.51 -4.06
C ASN A 107 -5.37 2.18 -4.19
N LEU A 108 -5.05 1.21 -3.32
CA LEU A 108 -5.74 -0.08 -3.27
C LEU A 108 -7.26 0.10 -3.06
N ASN A 109 -7.65 0.94 -2.10
CA ASN A 109 -9.06 1.24 -1.83
C ASN A 109 -9.75 1.90 -3.03
N SER A 110 -9.09 2.82 -3.73
CA SER A 110 -9.62 3.46 -4.94
C SER A 110 -9.88 2.44 -6.05
N ILE A 111 -8.92 1.55 -6.31
CA ILE A 111 -9.02 0.48 -7.31
C ILE A 111 -10.14 -0.51 -6.96
N ILE A 112 -10.17 -0.96 -5.70
CA ILE A 112 -11.18 -1.91 -5.22
C ILE A 112 -12.58 -1.29 -5.30
N ARG A 113 -12.76 -0.01 -4.95
CA ARG A 113 -14.07 0.65 -4.94
C ARG A 113 -14.71 0.68 -6.33
N VAL A 114 -13.92 0.99 -7.37
CA VAL A 114 -14.39 0.98 -8.77
C VAL A 114 -14.86 -0.43 -9.18
N CYS A 115 -14.08 -1.43 -8.81
CA CYS A 115 -14.38 -2.83 -9.08
C CYS A 115 -15.65 -3.28 -8.33
N LEU A 116 -15.72 -3.05 -7.03
CA LEU A 116 -16.85 -3.47 -6.18
C LEU A 116 -18.16 -2.79 -6.55
N THR A 117 -18.13 -1.60 -7.15
CA THR A 117 -19.34 -0.93 -7.65
C THR A 117 -19.97 -1.72 -8.81
N LYS A 118 -19.15 -2.35 -9.66
CA LYS A 118 -19.61 -3.18 -10.80
C LYS A 118 -20.00 -4.62 -10.41
N ARG A 119 -19.73 -5.03 -9.17
CA ARG A 119 -20.05 -6.37 -8.62
C ARG A 119 -21.53 -6.76 -8.75
N ARG A 120 -22.44 -5.77 -8.83
CA ARG A 120 -23.88 -5.99 -9.01
C ARG A 120 -24.24 -6.70 -10.32
N HIS A 121 -23.40 -6.60 -11.35
CA HIS A 121 -23.67 -7.15 -12.69
C HIS A 121 -23.10 -8.56 -12.91
N LEU A 122 -22.17 -9.00 -12.07
CA LEU A 122 -21.42 -10.23 -12.23
C LEU A 122 -21.64 -11.11 -10.99
N ASN A 123 -22.85 -11.64 -10.82
CA ASN A 123 -23.31 -12.60 -9.79
C ASN A 123 -22.21 -12.99 -8.78
N GLY A 124 -21.95 -12.09 -7.83
CA GLY A 124 -20.66 -11.90 -7.14
C GLY A 124 -20.02 -13.10 -6.44
N GLY A 125 -19.43 -14.00 -7.24
CA GLY A 125 -18.82 -15.27 -6.85
C GLY A 125 -17.35 -15.44 -7.23
N ARG A 126 -16.88 -16.69 -7.37
CA ARG A 126 -15.47 -17.05 -7.68
C ARG A 126 -15.01 -16.50 -9.04
N THR A 127 -15.88 -16.50 -10.04
CA THR A 127 -15.59 -15.95 -11.38
C THR A 127 -15.31 -14.45 -11.34
N TRP A 128 -16.01 -13.71 -10.49
CA TRP A 128 -15.76 -12.29 -10.28
C TRP A 128 -14.40 -12.04 -9.61
N LEU A 129 -14.04 -12.86 -8.63
CA LEU A 129 -12.72 -12.77 -7.97
C LEU A 129 -11.58 -13.14 -8.94
N GLY A 130 -11.77 -14.17 -9.76
CA GLY A 130 -10.84 -14.53 -10.83
C GLY A 130 -10.68 -13.38 -11.84
N LEU A 131 -11.77 -12.72 -12.22
CA LEU A 131 -11.73 -11.55 -13.08
C LEU A 131 -10.99 -10.37 -12.43
N LEU A 132 -11.19 -10.12 -11.14
CA LEU A 132 -10.46 -9.06 -10.43
C LEU A 132 -8.97 -9.36 -10.33
N GLN A 133 -8.61 -10.59 -9.97
CA GLN A 133 -7.22 -11.03 -9.95
C GLN A 133 -6.58 -10.90 -11.33
N PHE A 134 -7.31 -11.29 -12.38
CA PHE A 134 -6.88 -11.15 -13.75
C PHE A 134 -6.64 -9.67 -14.14
N VAL A 135 -7.61 -8.80 -13.88
CA VAL A 135 -7.51 -7.37 -14.19
C VAL A 135 -6.37 -6.70 -13.41
N PHE A 136 -6.19 -7.01 -12.13
CA PHE A 136 -5.11 -6.41 -11.34
C PHE A 136 -3.72 -6.86 -11.78
N ASN A 137 -3.57 -8.10 -12.22
CA ASN A 137 -2.27 -8.62 -12.62
C ASN A 137 -1.84 -8.22 -14.03
N HIS A 138 -2.80 -7.92 -14.92
CA HIS A 138 -2.50 -7.70 -16.35
C HIS A 138 -2.78 -6.27 -16.81
N ARG A 139 -3.40 -5.40 -15.99
CA ARG A 139 -3.59 -4.01 -16.37
C ARG A 139 -2.25 -3.24 -16.30
N PRO A 140 -1.83 -2.58 -17.39
CA PRO A 140 -0.59 -1.82 -17.40
C PRO A 140 -0.68 -0.56 -16.54
N PHE A 141 0.45 -0.13 -15.98
CA PHE A 141 0.53 1.13 -15.24
C PHE A 141 0.52 2.31 -16.21
N VAL A 142 -0.57 3.06 -16.24
CA VAL A 142 -0.69 4.30 -17.03
C VAL A 142 0.20 5.42 -16.47
N ARG A 143 0.39 5.44 -15.14
CA ARG A 143 1.21 6.43 -14.43
C ARG A 143 1.97 5.72 -13.32
N SER A 144 3.25 6.06 -13.16
CA SER A 144 4.11 5.53 -12.09
C SER A 144 5.21 6.54 -11.77
N ARG A 145 5.66 6.58 -10.50
CA ARG A 145 6.85 7.34 -10.10
C ARG A 145 8.15 6.69 -10.59
N CYS A 146 8.14 5.38 -10.79
CA CYS A 146 9.24 4.64 -11.43
C CYS A 146 8.95 4.59 -12.94
N ALA A 147 9.79 5.25 -13.75
CA ALA A 147 9.62 5.34 -15.20
C ALA A 147 9.59 3.95 -15.86
N GLU A 148 10.41 3.03 -15.36
CA GLU A 148 10.52 1.63 -15.82
C GLU A 148 9.22 0.84 -15.76
N ARG A 149 8.26 1.26 -14.92
CA ARG A 149 6.98 0.57 -14.74
C ARG A 149 5.89 1.07 -15.68
N ILE A 150 6.07 2.23 -16.29
CA ILE A 150 5.05 2.83 -17.17
C ILE A 150 4.86 1.92 -18.38
N GLY A 151 3.60 1.56 -18.66
CA GLY A 151 3.26 0.65 -19.76
C GLY A 151 3.42 -0.84 -19.45
N ARG A 152 4.14 -1.21 -18.37
CA ARG A 152 4.24 -2.61 -17.92
C ARG A 152 3.10 -2.98 -16.99
N ASN A 153 2.72 -4.25 -16.94
CA ASN A 153 1.78 -4.78 -15.96
C ASN A 153 2.49 -5.51 -14.80
N PRO A 154 1.83 -5.71 -13.65
CA PRO A 154 2.43 -6.38 -12.49
C PRO A 154 2.99 -7.77 -12.80
N LYS A 155 2.33 -8.54 -13.67
CA LYS A 155 2.77 -9.88 -14.01
C LYS A 155 4.06 -9.88 -14.84
N GLU A 156 4.19 -8.94 -15.78
CA GLU A 156 5.43 -8.72 -16.53
C GLU A 156 6.58 -8.29 -15.62
N LEU A 157 6.32 -7.40 -14.66
CA LEU A 157 7.36 -6.96 -13.72
C LEU A 157 7.86 -8.07 -12.79
N MET A 158 6.99 -9.01 -12.43
CA MET A 158 7.35 -10.12 -11.52
C MET A 158 7.93 -11.33 -12.26
N SER A 159 7.58 -11.52 -13.54
CA SER A 159 8.02 -12.66 -14.34
C SER A 159 9.16 -12.31 -15.32
N ASP A 160 9.41 -11.01 -15.53
CA ASP A 160 10.32 -10.44 -16.53
C ASP A 160 10.10 -10.96 -17.96
N GLN A 161 8.87 -11.42 -18.25
CA GLN A 161 8.45 -11.89 -19.56
C GLN A 161 7.41 -10.93 -20.13
N PRO A 162 7.54 -10.52 -21.40
CA PRO A 162 6.52 -9.72 -22.06
C PRO A 162 5.23 -10.53 -22.19
N HIS A 163 4.09 -9.90 -21.90
CA HIS A 163 2.78 -10.52 -22.06
C HIS A 163 1.99 -9.84 -23.16
N GLU A 164 1.17 -10.64 -23.85
CA GLU A 164 0.24 -10.12 -24.84
C GLU A 164 -0.77 -9.17 -24.17
N HIS A 165 -1.34 -8.26 -24.94
CA HIS A 165 -2.28 -7.27 -24.41
C HIS A 165 -3.37 -7.95 -23.57
N TRP A 166 -3.65 -7.41 -22.38
CA TRP A 166 -4.47 -8.11 -21.37
C TRP A 166 -5.90 -8.44 -21.81
N LEU A 167 -6.43 -7.79 -22.85
CA LEU A 167 -7.73 -8.15 -23.45
C LEU A 167 -7.65 -9.31 -24.46
N THR A 168 -6.47 -9.58 -25.02
CA THR A 168 -6.25 -10.68 -25.95
C THR A 168 -6.19 -12.02 -25.19
N LEU A 169 -5.62 -12.04 -23.99
CA LEU A 169 -5.51 -13.24 -23.13
C LEU A 169 -6.85 -13.96 -22.82
N PRO A 170 -7.96 -13.28 -22.52
CA PRO A 170 -9.29 -13.90 -22.38
C PRO A 170 -10.03 -14.08 -23.70
N GLY A 171 -9.44 -13.71 -24.85
CA GLY A 171 -10.03 -13.86 -26.19
C GLY A 171 -10.89 -12.69 -26.67
N PHE A 172 -10.82 -11.50 -26.06
CA PHE A 172 -11.57 -10.32 -26.51
C PHE A 172 -10.94 -9.59 -27.71
N GLY A 173 -9.72 -9.97 -28.11
CA GLY A 173 -8.98 -9.34 -29.21
C GLY A 173 -8.36 -7.99 -28.86
N PRO A 174 -7.65 -7.35 -29.81
CA PRO A 174 -7.02 -6.05 -29.61
C PRO A 174 -8.07 -4.95 -29.43
N LEU A 175 -7.73 -3.91 -28.65
CA LEU A 175 -8.56 -2.71 -28.55
C LEU A 175 -8.67 -2.07 -29.93
N GLN A 176 -9.89 -1.90 -30.42
CA GLN A 176 -10.12 -1.06 -31.59
C GLN A 176 -9.70 0.37 -31.23
N PRO A 177 -8.98 1.08 -32.11
CA PRO A 177 -8.68 2.49 -31.91
C PRO A 177 -9.99 3.23 -31.71
N LEU A 178 -10.03 4.11 -30.70
CA LEU A 178 -11.17 4.97 -30.47
C LEU A 178 -11.37 5.81 -31.74
N GLN A 179 -12.48 5.60 -32.45
CA GLN A 179 -12.83 6.49 -33.57
C GLN A 179 -13.15 7.86 -32.98
N THR A 180 -12.24 8.81 -33.20
CA THR A 180 -12.44 10.24 -32.98
C THR A 180 -13.31 10.84 -34.07
#